data_AF-A0AAV3U323-F1
#
_entry.id   AF-A0AAV3U323-F1
#
_cell.length_a   1.000
_cell.length_b   1.000
_cell.length_c   1.000
_cell.angle_alpha   90.00
_cell.angle_beta   90.00
_cell.angle_gamma   90.00
#
_symmetry.space_group_name_H-M   'P 1'
#
loop_
_entity.id
_entity.type
_entity.pdbx_description
1 polymer ?
#
loop_
_entity_poly.entity_id
_entity_poly.type
_entity_poly.pdbx_seq_one_letter_code
_entity_poly.pdbx_strand_id
1 'polypeptide(L)'
;MGAEHILMGYDHLLFVFGLILLVGFRKKLIITATAFTLAHSLTLAASMVDAVAVNQRFVELLIALSICLVAVEGLRNRATLASMAPSVVAFLFGLIHGLGFAGALKDIGLPADTFVVSLLAFNFGVELGQIAVLVFAWCLDLVVAYLVKSQRILARARTVMGYLIGGFGTFWFVERLIH
;
A
#
# COMPACT_ATOMS: atom_id res chain seq x y z
N MET A 1 -15.20 -3.77 8.11
CA MET A 1 -14.78 -2.39 7.75
C MET A 1 -13.27 -2.26 7.50
N GLY A 2 -12.38 -2.33 8.49
CA GLY A 2 -10.92 -2.13 8.25
C GLY A 2 -10.23 -3.19 7.36
N ALA A 3 -10.47 -4.48 7.63
CA ALA A 3 -9.93 -5.56 6.80
C ALA A 3 -10.56 -5.60 5.39
N GLU A 4 -11.88 -5.38 5.30
CA GLU A 4 -12.59 -5.24 4.02
C GLU A 4 -12.07 -4.04 3.23
N HIS A 5 -11.66 -2.95 3.88
CA HIS A 5 -11.10 -1.79 3.22
C HIS A 5 -9.77 -2.10 2.51
N ILE A 6 -8.88 -2.89 3.11
CA ILE A 6 -7.68 -3.38 2.39
C ILE A 6 -8.07 -4.28 1.22
N LEU A 7 -9.03 -5.18 1.42
CA LEU A 7 -9.42 -6.15 0.40
C LEU A 7 -10.15 -5.51 -0.80
N MET A 8 -10.82 -4.38 -0.57
CA MET A 8 -11.57 -3.63 -1.61
C MET A 8 -10.76 -2.46 -2.17
N GLY A 9 -9.74 -1.98 -1.46
CA GLY A 9 -8.82 -0.94 -1.90
C GLY A 9 -7.76 -1.52 -2.83
N TYR A 10 -8.08 -1.68 -4.12
CA TYR A 10 -7.15 -2.25 -5.10
C TYR A 10 -5.82 -1.48 -5.19
N ASP A 11 -5.83 -0.15 -4.96
CA ASP A 11 -4.61 0.67 -4.83
C ASP A 11 -3.68 0.17 -3.72
N HIS A 12 -4.24 -0.14 -2.54
CA HIS A 12 -3.49 -0.63 -1.39
C HIS A 12 -2.89 -2.01 -1.67
N LEU A 13 -3.66 -2.93 -2.25
CA LEU A 13 -3.15 -4.25 -2.59
C LEU A 13 -1.98 -4.18 -3.58
N LEU A 14 -2.12 -3.39 -4.66
CA LEU A 14 -1.05 -3.20 -5.64
C LEU A 14 0.18 -2.53 -5.02
N PHE A 15 -0.01 -1.57 -4.11
CA PHE A 15 1.09 -0.97 -3.38
C PHE A 15 1.82 -1.99 -2.50
N VAL A 16 1.09 -2.83 -1.75
CA VAL A 16 1.67 -3.90 -0.91
C VAL A 16 2.44 -4.92 -1.76
N PHE A 17 1.90 -5.35 -2.90
CA PHE A 17 2.65 -6.20 -3.85
C PHE A 17 3.89 -5.49 -4.40
N GLY A 18 3.81 -4.17 -4.62
CA GLY A 18 4.96 -3.34 -4.94
C GLY A 18 6.02 -3.36 -3.84
N LEU A 19 5.64 -3.29 -2.56
CA LEU A 19 6.60 -3.40 -1.45
C LEU A 19 7.27 -4.78 -1.43
N ILE A 20 6.52 -5.85 -1.72
CA ILE A 20 7.10 -7.20 -1.88
C ILE A 20 8.14 -7.22 -3.00
N LEU A 21 7.88 -6.57 -4.14
CA LEU A 21 8.91 -6.38 -5.17
C LEU A 21 10.12 -5.63 -4.60
N LEU A 22 9.89 -4.50 -3.93
CA LEU A 22 10.97 -3.64 -3.45
C LEU A 22 11.91 -4.32 -2.43
N VAL A 23 11.36 -5.05 -1.45
CA VAL A 23 12.16 -5.57 -0.33
C VAL A 23 12.19 -7.10 -0.19
N GLY A 24 11.32 -7.82 -0.91
CA GLY A 24 11.14 -9.27 -0.81
C GLY A 24 10.55 -9.73 0.52
N PHE A 25 10.36 -11.04 0.69
CA PHE A 25 9.83 -11.66 1.92
C PHE A 25 10.87 -11.73 3.06
N ARG A 26 11.36 -10.58 3.50
CA ARG A 26 12.35 -10.44 4.61
C ARG A 26 11.71 -9.73 5.80
N LYS A 27 12.35 -9.76 6.97
CA LYS A 27 11.93 -8.97 8.15
C LYS A 27 11.68 -7.48 7.81
N LYS A 28 12.44 -6.94 6.85
CA LYS A 28 12.25 -5.58 6.34
C LYS A 28 10.85 -5.32 5.77
N LEU A 29 10.18 -6.32 5.19
CA LEU A 29 8.83 -6.20 4.64
C LEU A 29 7.82 -5.89 5.73
N ILE A 30 7.85 -6.64 6.84
CA ILE A 30 6.93 -6.42 7.97
C ILE A 30 7.15 -5.01 8.54
N ILE A 31 8.42 -4.62 8.79
CA ILE A 31 8.74 -3.27 9.29
C ILE A 31 8.24 -2.18 8.34
N THR A 32 8.41 -2.39 7.02
CA THR A 32 7.98 -1.43 5.99
C THR A 32 6.46 -1.32 5.91
N ALA A 33 5.77 -2.46 5.97
CA ALA A 33 4.31 -2.55 5.95
C ALA A 33 3.69 -1.91 7.19
N THR A 34 4.21 -2.21 8.38
CA THR A 34 3.75 -1.57 9.63
C THR A 34 4.03 -0.07 9.63
N ALA A 35 5.18 0.38 9.10
CA ALA A 35 5.47 1.82 8.96
C ALA A 35 4.45 2.53 8.06
N PHE A 36 4.04 1.90 6.96
CA PHE A 36 2.96 2.38 6.10
C PHE A 36 1.64 2.48 6.87
N THR A 37 1.22 1.43 7.58
CA THR A 37 -0.03 1.42 8.34
C THR A 37 -0.06 2.47 9.43
N LEU A 38 1.07 2.69 10.14
CA LEU A 38 1.18 3.72 11.17
C LEU A 38 1.00 5.13 10.59
N ALA A 39 1.64 5.43 9.47
CA ALA A 39 1.49 6.71 8.79
C ALA A 39 0.08 6.93 8.24
N HIS A 40 -0.50 5.87 7.67
CA HIS A 40 -1.88 5.85 7.19
C HIS A 40 -2.86 6.15 8.33
N SER A 41 -2.69 5.49 9.48
CA SER A 41 -3.49 5.70 10.68
C SER A 41 -3.43 7.14 11.18
N LEU A 42 -2.25 7.76 11.14
CA LEU A 42 -2.03 9.12 11.61
C LEU A 42 -2.77 10.15 10.74
N THR A 43 -2.70 10.01 9.41
CA THR A 43 -3.34 10.94 8.48
C THR A 43 -4.84 10.73 8.38
N LEU A 44 -5.30 9.49 8.55
CA LEU A 44 -6.72 9.21 8.70
C LEU A 44 -7.29 9.89 9.96
N ALA A 45 -6.61 9.74 11.09
CA ALA A 45 -7.01 10.40 12.34
C ALA A 45 -7.07 11.92 12.19
N ALA A 46 -6.04 12.52 11.58
CA ALA A 46 -5.98 13.96 11.32
C ALA A 46 -7.11 14.45 10.40
N SER A 47 -7.49 13.64 9.41
CA SER A 47 -8.55 14.00 8.46
C SER A 47 -9.94 13.96 9.07
N MET A 48 -10.17 13.07 10.04
CA MET A 48 -11.48 12.94 10.70
C MET A 48 -11.78 14.07 11.68
N VAL A 49 -10.75 14.73 12.23
CA VAL A 49 -10.92 15.91 13.09
C VAL A 49 -10.85 17.23 12.31
N ASP A 50 -10.96 17.17 10.98
CA ASP A 50 -10.86 18.32 10.07
C ASP A 50 -9.55 19.12 10.19
N ALA A 51 -8.48 18.51 10.73
CA ALA A 51 -7.19 19.20 10.88
C ALA A 51 -6.47 19.41 9.54
N VAL A 52 -6.83 18.65 8.50
CA VAL A 52 -6.24 18.75 7.18
C VAL A 52 -7.33 18.80 6.12
N ALA A 53 -7.40 19.90 5.39
CA ALA A 53 -8.20 20.02 4.17
C ALA A 53 -7.32 19.67 2.96
N VAL A 54 -7.68 18.62 2.24
CA VAL A 54 -6.94 18.17 1.05
C VAL A 54 -7.86 18.08 -0.14
N ASN A 55 -7.35 18.44 -1.31
CA ASN A 55 -8.04 18.17 -2.55
C ASN A 55 -7.90 16.67 -2.89
N GLN A 56 -9.01 15.95 -2.78
CA GLN A 56 -9.09 14.50 -2.95
C GLN A 56 -8.47 14.03 -4.28
N ARG A 57 -8.70 14.77 -5.37
CA ARG A 57 -8.14 14.43 -6.69
C ARG A 57 -6.62 14.40 -6.69
N PHE A 58 -5.98 15.37 -6.03
CA PHE A 58 -4.52 15.38 -5.91
C PHE A 58 -4.00 14.22 -5.07
N VAL A 59 -4.71 13.85 -4.00
CA VAL A 59 -4.33 12.71 -3.16
C VAL A 59 -4.40 11.41 -3.96
N GLU A 60 -5.48 11.17 -4.69
CA GLU A 60 -5.66 9.96 -5.51
C GLU A 60 -4.63 9.85 -6.65
N LEU A 61 -4.23 10.98 -7.23
CA LEU A 61 -3.11 11.06 -8.19
C LEU A 61 -1.79 10.66 -7.55
N LEU A 62 -1.50 11.15 -6.35
CA LEU A 62 -0.28 10.81 -5.61
C LEU A 62 -0.27 9.34 -5.18
N ILE A 63 -1.43 8.78 -4.82
CA ILE A 63 -1.58 7.34 -4.55
C ILE A 63 -1.23 6.53 -5.80
N ALA A 64 -1.81 6.85 -6.97
CA ALA A 64 -1.49 6.17 -8.23
C ALA A 64 0.00 6.29 -8.60
N LEU A 65 0.57 7.48 -8.42
CA LEU A 65 1.98 7.73 -8.67
C LEU A 65 2.88 6.91 -7.73
N SER A 66 2.50 6.75 -6.46
CA SER A 66 3.25 5.93 -5.51
C SER A 66 3.35 4.47 -5.94
N ILE A 67 2.27 3.91 -6.51
CA ILE A 67 2.25 2.54 -7.07
C ILE A 67 3.23 2.44 -8.23
N CYS A 68 3.23 3.41 -9.15
CA CYS A 68 4.17 3.47 -10.27
C CYS A 68 5.62 3.51 -9.78
N LEU A 69 5.90 4.38 -8.80
CA LEU A 69 7.25 4.55 -8.25
C LEU A 69 7.76 3.27 -7.58
N VAL A 70 6.94 2.62 -6.76
CA VAL A 70 7.33 1.38 -6.09
C VAL A 70 7.52 0.24 -7.10
N ALA A 71 6.69 0.16 -8.15
CA ALA A 71 6.87 -0.83 -9.22
C ALA A 71 8.21 -0.64 -9.95
N VAL A 72 8.53 0.60 -10.33
CA VAL A 72 9.81 0.93 -11.00
C VAL A 72 11.00 0.63 -10.10
N GLU A 73 10.93 1.06 -8.82
CA GLU A 73 11.99 0.83 -7.86
C GLU A 73 12.16 -0.65 -7.50
N GLY A 74 11.07 -1.44 -7.48
CA GLY A 74 11.12 -2.88 -7.25
C GLY A 74 11.74 -3.70 -8.39
N LEU A 75 11.80 -3.13 -9.60
CA LEU A 75 12.47 -3.71 -10.76
C LEU A 75 13.93 -3.24 -10.94
N ARG A 76 14.38 -2.27 -10.14
CA ARG A 76 15.76 -1.77 -10.23
C ARG A 76 16.74 -2.70 -9.53
N ASN A 77 17.84 -2.99 -10.22
CA ASN A 77 18.95 -3.79 -9.69
C ASN A 77 20.06 -2.95 -9.02
N ARG A 78 19.80 -1.67 -8.73
CA ARG A 78 20.77 -0.75 -8.12
C ARG A 78 20.24 -0.21 -6.79
N ALA A 79 21.14 0.12 -5.88
CA ALA A 79 20.77 0.74 -4.62
C ALA A 79 20.18 2.14 -4.88
N THR A 80 19.00 2.37 -4.36
CA THR A 80 18.28 3.65 -4.35
C THR A 80 17.79 3.97 -2.95
N LEU A 81 17.34 5.21 -2.71
CA LEU A 81 16.74 5.59 -1.43
C LEU A 81 15.59 4.66 -1.04
N ALA A 82 14.75 4.26 -1.99
CA ALA A 82 13.65 3.33 -1.77
C ALA A 82 14.12 1.93 -1.33
N SER A 83 15.20 1.41 -1.93
CA SER A 83 15.76 0.12 -1.51
C SER A 83 16.55 0.18 -0.19
N MET A 84 17.14 1.34 0.13
CA MET A 84 18.00 1.54 1.29
C MET A 84 17.18 1.85 2.56
N ALA A 85 16.14 2.67 2.41
CA ALA A 85 15.25 3.10 3.47
C ALA A 85 13.76 2.85 3.11
N PRO A 86 13.37 1.59 2.82
CA PRO A 86 12.03 1.27 2.35
C PRO A 86 10.95 1.64 3.36
N SER A 87 11.22 1.51 4.66
CA SER A 87 10.27 1.89 5.72
C SER A 87 9.99 3.39 5.74
N VAL A 88 10.98 4.24 5.45
CA VAL A 88 10.79 5.69 5.35
C VAL A 88 9.94 6.03 4.14
N VAL A 89 10.22 5.42 2.99
CA VAL A 89 9.43 5.62 1.77
C VAL A 89 7.99 5.14 1.96
N ALA A 90 7.80 3.97 2.55
CA ALA A 90 6.47 3.45 2.84
C ALA A 90 5.73 4.27 3.89
N PHE A 91 6.42 4.83 4.90
CA PHE A 91 5.82 5.79 5.82
C PHE A 91 5.32 7.04 5.08
N LEU A 92 6.13 7.65 4.22
CA LEU A 92 5.72 8.82 3.43
C LEU A 92 4.52 8.54 2.52
N PHE A 93 4.52 7.39 1.85
CA PHE A 93 3.36 6.98 1.04
C PHE A 93 2.14 6.65 1.91
N GLY A 94 2.33 6.06 3.08
CA GLY A 94 1.25 5.81 4.04
C GLY A 94 0.54 7.09 4.47
N LEU A 95 1.29 8.18 4.69
CA LEU A 95 0.69 9.50 4.97
C LEU A 95 -0.26 9.93 3.84
N ILE A 96 0.14 9.75 2.59
CA ILE A 96 -0.67 10.14 1.43
C ILE A 96 -1.89 9.22 1.31
N HIS A 97 -1.70 7.90 1.44
CA HIS A 97 -2.77 6.92 1.31
C HIS A 97 -3.87 7.14 2.36
N GLY A 98 -3.51 7.51 3.60
CA GLY A 98 -4.50 7.75 4.67
C GLY A 98 -5.39 8.96 4.42
N LEU A 99 -4.90 9.96 3.69
CA LEU A 99 -5.71 11.10 3.24
C LEU A 99 -6.73 10.67 2.17
N GLY A 100 -6.43 9.63 1.37
CA GLY A 100 -7.32 9.17 0.30
C GLY A 100 -8.63 8.58 0.81
N PHE A 101 -8.65 8.13 2.07
CA PHE A 101 -9.84 7.57 2.70
C PHE A 101 -10.62 8.58 3.57
N ALA A 102 -10.10 9.80 3.70
CA ALA A 102 -10.70 10.86 4.51
C ALA A 102 -12.15 11.18 4.11
N GLY A 103 -12.42 11.29 2.80
CA GLY A 103 -13.76 11.61 2.28
C GLY A 103 -14.79 10.54 2.64
N ALA A 104 -14.48 9.27 2.35
CA ALA A 104 -15.38 8.15 2.61
C ALA A 104 -15.69 7.98 4.12
N LEU A 105 -14.73 8.29 5.00
CA LEU A 105 -14.92 8.11 6.44
C LEU A 105 -15.71 9.26 7.08
N LYS A 106 -15.68 10.46 6.49
CA LYS A 106 -16.57 11.57 6.87
C LYS A 106 -18.03 11.26 6.55
N ASP A 107 -18.30 10.64 5.41
CA ASP A 107 -19.66 10.25 5.01
C ASP A 107 -20.27 9.19 5.94
N ILE A 108 -19.43 8.39 6.61
CA ILE A 108 -19.86 7.37 7.57
C ILE A 108 -20.36 8.00 8.90
N GLY A 109 -19.99 9.24 9.22
CA GLY A 109 -20.58 10.00 10.33
C GLY A 109 -20.37 9.38 11.71
N LEU A 110 -19.14 8.96 12.04
CA LEU A 110 -18.85 8.30 13.31
C LEU A 110 -19.16 9.21 14.53
N PRO A 111 -19.89 8.71 15.54
CA PRO A 111 -20.15 9.42 16.79
C PRO A 111 -18.85 9.82 17.51
N ALA A 112 -18.75 11.08 17.94
CA ALA A 112 -17.53 11.64 18.54
C ALA A 112 -17.08 10.91 19.81
N ASP A 113 -18.00 10.31 20.56
CA ASP A 113 -17.78 9.54 21.78
C ASP A 113 -17.10 8.19 21.54
N THR A 114 -17.28 7.60 20.35
CA THR A 114 -16.67 6.31 19.97
C THR A 114 -15.52 6.46 18.98
N PHE A 115 -15.14 7.69 18.66
CA PHE A 115 -14.14 8.02 17.63
C PHE A 115 -12.82 7.25 17.79
N VAL A 116 -12.19 7.36 18.96
CA VAL A 116 -10.88 6.74 19.21
C VAL A 116 -10.95 5.22 19.13
N VAL A 117 -12.00 4.62 19.69
CA VAL A 117 -12.20 3.16 19.66
C VAL A 117 -12.43 2.69 18.23
N SER A 118 -13.25 3.40 17.46
CA SER A 118 -13.55 3.08 16.06
C SER A 118 -12.31 3.19 15.18
N LEU A 119 -11.51 4.24 15.37
CA LEU A 119 -10.24 4.44 14.67
C LEU A 119 -9.24 3.33 15.00
N LEU A 120 -9.09 2.97 16.28
CA LEU A 120 -8.19 1.88 16.69
C LEU A 120 -8.65 0.54 16.12
N ALA A 121 -9.95 0.22 16.18
CA ALA A 121 -10.51 -1.00 15.62
C ALA A 121 -10.35 -1.06 14.09
N PHE A 122 -10.55 0.07 13.40
CA PHE A 122 -10.32 0.18 11.97
C PHE A 122 -8.85 -0.09 11.62
N ASN A 123 -7.91 0.61 12.27
CA ASN A 123 -6.48 0.45 12.00
C ASN A 123 -5.96 -0.95 12.35
N PHE A 124 -6.49 -1.56 13.43
CA PHE A 124 -6.18 -2.95 13.76
C PHE A 124 -6.68 -3.91 12.67
N GLY A 125 -7.89 -3.68 12.15
CA GLY A 125 -8.42 -4.43 11.00
C GLY A 125 -7.56 -4.27 9.74
N VAL A 126 -7.07 -3.06 9.47
CA VAL A 126 -6.14 -2.77 8.36
C VAL A 126 -4.82 -3.54 8.55
N GLU A 127 -4.16 -3.43 9.70
CA GLU A 127 -2.90 -4.15 9.94
C GLU A 127 -3.08 -5.67 9.83
N LEU A 128 -4.16 -6.23 10.38
CA LEU A 128 -4.48 -7.66 10.25
C LEU A 128 -4.72 -8.08 8.79
N GLY A 129 -5.49 -7.29 8.04
CA GLY A 129 -5.73 -7.53 6.61
C GLY A 129 -4.43 -7.51 5.81
N GLN A 130 -3.56 -6.55 6.08
CA GLN A 130 -2.26 -6.42 5.42
C GLN A 130 -1.36 -7.62 5.73
N ILE A 131 -1.27 -8.02 7.01
CA ILE A 131 -0.50 -9.20 7.42
C ILE A 131 -1.06 -10.46 6.74
N ALA A 132 -2.38 -10.63 6.68
CA ALA A 132 -2.99 -11.78 6.01
C ALA A 132 -2.62 -11.85 4.52
N VAL A 133 -2.66 -10.72 3.81
CA VAL A 133 -2.22 -10.63 2.40
C VAL A 133 -0.74 -10.96 2.25
N LEU A 134 0.11 -10.44 3.13
CA LEU A 134 1.56 -10.72 3.10
C LEU A 134 1.87 -12.19 3.37
N VAL A 135 1.20 -12.81 4.33
CA VAL A 135 1.34 -14.24 4.64
C VAL A 135 0.87 -15.09 3.46
N PHE A 136 -0.29 -14.77 2.87
CA PHE A 136 -0.79 -15.46 1.69
C PHE A 136 0.18 -15.36 0.51
N ALA A 137 0.67 -14.15 0.21
CA ALA A 137 1.63 -13.92 -0.85
C ALA A 137 2.95 -14.68 -0.61
N TRP A 138 3.40 -14.77 0.65
CA TRP A 138 4.59 -15.53 1.02
C TRP A 138 4.38 -17.04 0.83
N CYS A 139 3.25 -17.59 1.28
CA CYS A 139 2.92 -19.00 1.04
C CYS A 139 2.89 -19.33 -0.46
N LEU A 140 2.32 -18.45 -1.27
CA LEU A 140 2.29 -18.61 -2.73
C LEU A 140 3.71 -18.58 -3.33
N ASP A 141 4.56 -17.65 -2.89
CA ASP A 141 5.96 -17.57 -3.33
C ASP A 141 6.73 -18.87 -2.99
N LEU A 142 6.52 -19.45 -1.81
CA LEU A 142 7.13 -20.73 -1.43
C LEU A 142 6.66 -21.89 -2.31
N VAL A 143 5.36 -21.96 -2.61
CA VAL A 143 4.81 -22.99 -3.51
C VAL A 143 5.39 -22.84 -4.91
N VAL A 144 5.43 -21.62 -5.45
CA VAL A 144 6.00 -21.34 -6.77
C VAL A 144 7.48 -21.67 -6.81
N ALA A 145 8.26 -21.30 -5.78
CA ALA A 145 9.68 -21.62 -5.69
C ALA A 145 9.95 -23.13 -5.57
N TYR A 146 9.05 -23.88 -4.93
CA TYR A 146 9.13 -25.34 -4.85
C TYR A 146 8.84 -26.02 -6.19
N LEU A 147 7.80 -25.57 -6.90
CA LEU A 147 7.38 -26.14 -8.19
C LEU A 147 8.28 -25.71 -9.36
N VAL A 148 8.75 -24.46 -9.35
CA VAL A 148 9.53 -23.85 -10.43
C VAL A 148 11.00 -23.75 -10.03
N LYS A 149 11.79 -24.75 -10.44
CA LYS A 149 13.24 -24.79 -10.15
C LYS A 149 14.10 -23.84 -10.99
N SER A 150 13.51 -23.18 -11.99
CA SER A 150 14.22 -22.30 -12.92
C SER A 150 14.24 -20.85 -12.42
N GLN A 151 15.41 -20.39 -11.97
CA GLN A 151 15.64 -19.01 -11.53
C GLN A 151 15.32 -17.97 -12.62
N ARG A 152 15.52 -18.33 -13.90
CA ARG A 152 15.18 -17.46 -15.03
C ARG A 152 13.66 -17.25 -15.15
N ILE A 153 12.85 -18.28 -14.87
CA ILE A 153 11.39 -18.17 -14.91
C ILE A 153 10.90 -17.31 -13.75
N LEU A 154 11.43 -17.51 -12.54
CA LEU A 154 11.10 -16.69 -11.38
C LEU A 154 11.45 -15.20 -11.60
N ALA A 155 12.64 -14.93 -12.15
CA ALA A 155 13.05 -13.56 -12.48
C ALA A 155 12.12 -12.90 -13.53
N ARG A 156 11.69 -13.67 -14.53
CA ARG A 156 10.70 -13.19 -15.53
C ARG A 156 9.34 -12.94 -14.89
N ALA A 157 8.84 -13.84 -14.05
CA ALA A 157 7.57 -13.66 -13.35
C ALA A 157 7.57 -12.40 -12.48
N ARG A 158 8.66 -12.17 -11.73
CA ARG A 158 8.85 -10.93 -10.95
C ARG A 158 8.84 -9.68 -11.84
N THR A 159 9.48 -9.75 -13.01
CA THR A 159 9.49 -8.65 -13.99
C THR A 159 8.10 -8.37 -14.54
N VAL A 160 7.36 -9.40 -14.91
CA VAL A 160 5.96 -9.29 -15.37
C VAL A 160 5.08 -8.68 -14.29
N MET A 161 5.21 -9.13 -13.03
CA MET A 161 4.47 -8.55 -11.90
C MET A 161 4.76 -7.05 -11.74
N GLY A 162 6.01 -6.62 -11.84
CA GLY A 162 6.36 -5.21 -11.80
C GLY A 162 5.73 -4.39 -12.93
N TYR A 163 5.71 -4.92 -14.17
CA TYR A 163 5.03 -4.26 -15.28
C TYR A 163 3.52 -4.19 -15.12
N LEU A 164 2.88 -5.23 -14.57
CA LEU A 164 1.46 -5.22 -14.28
C LEU A 164 1.11 -4.17 -13.23
N ILE A 165 1.85 -4.13 -12.11
CA ILE A 165 1.64 -3.15 -11.04
C ILE A 165 1.84 -1.73 -11.56
N GLY A 166 2.96 -1.47 -12.26
CA GLY A 166 3.23 -0.15 -12.85
C GLY A 166 2.21 0.23 -13.93
N GLY A 167 1.73 -0.73 -14.71
CA GLY A 167 0.71 -0.54 -15.74
C GLY A 167 -0.63 -0.11 -15.13
N PHE A 168 -1.12 -0.81 -14.11
CA PHE A 168 -2.33 -0.42 -13.38
C PHE A 168 -2.18 0.92 -12.68
N GLY A 169 -1.03 1.18 -12.03
CA GLY A 169 -0.75 2.48 -11.41
C GLY A 169 -0.78 3.62 -12.44
N THR A 170 -0.22 3.40 -13.64
CA THR A 170 -0.21 4.40 -14.70
C THR A 170 -1.61 4.63 -15.27
N PHE A 171 -2.36 3.54 -15.48
CA PHE A 171 -3.75 3.61 -15.92
C PHE A 171 -4.60 4.47 -14.98
N TRP A 172 -4.55 4.19 -13.66
CA TRP A 172 -5.31 4.97 -12.68
C TRP A 172 -4.80 6.40 -12.53
N PHE A 173 -3.49 6.63 -12.67
CA PHE A 173 -2.96 7.99 -12.68
C PHE A 173 -3.56 8.80 -13.83
N VAL A 174 -3.60 8.25 -15.04
CA VAL A 174 -4.18 8.92 -16.21
C VAL A 174 -5.68 9.10 -16.05
N GLU A 175 -6.39 8.08 -15.59
CA GLU A 175 -7.84 8.15 -15.33
C GLU A 175 -8.18 9.31 -14.39
N ARG A 176 -7.50 9.38 -13.23
CA ARG A 176 -7.70 10.42 -12.19
C ARG A 176 -7.18 11.80 -12.59
N LEU A 177 -6.32 11.87 -13.60
CA LEU A 177 -5.81 13.14 -14.14
C LEU A 177 -6.81 13.77 -15.10
N ILE A 178 -7.61 12.95 -15.79
CA ILE A 178 -8.56 13.40 -16.81
C ILE A 178 -9.94 13.63 -16.19
N HIS A 179 -10.39 12.71 -15.31
CA HIS A 179 -11.65 12.80 -14.56
C HIS A 179 -11.43 13.45 -13.20
#